data_AF-A0A2R6KSY0-F1
#
_entry.id   AF-A0A2R6KSY0-F1
#
_cell.length_a   1.000
_cell.length_b   1.000
_cell.length_c   1.000
_cell.angle_alpha   90.00
_cell.angle_beta   90.00
_cell.angle_gamma   90.00
#
_symmetry.space_group_name_H-M   'P 1'
#
loop_
_entity.id
_entity.type
_entity.pdbx_description
1 polymer ?
#
loop_
_entity_poly.entity_id
_entity_poly.type
_entity_poly.pdbx_seq_one_letter_code
_entity_poly.pdbx_strand_id
1 'polypeptide(L)'
;MDDGVTELEQRSRIYQDETIARIRVLEVPSSETYPRGVKYAFHYGVRGAPNPIIRFDNHHGPDELHLETETFELNRPALTTLRNA
;
A
#
# COMPACT_ATOMS: atom_id res chain seq x y z
N MET A 1 -14.13 -17.28 -13.11
CA MET A 1 -13.69 -16.12 -13.90
C MET A 1 -12.49 -15.59 -13.15
N ASP A 2 -11.36 -15.44 -13.83
CA ASP A 2 -10.23 -14.72 -13.26
C ASP A 2 -10.61 -13.24 -13.30
N ASP A 3 -10.68 -12.58 -12.14
CA ASP A 3 -11.06 -11.16 -12.06
C ASP A 3 -9.98 -10.24 -12.67
N GLY A 4 -8.95 -10.83 -13.29
CA GLY A 4 -7.83 -10.13 -13.91
C GLY A 4 -6.85 -9.58 -12.89
N VAL A 5 -6.82 -10.18 -11.69
CA VAL A 5 -6.03 -9.71 -10.55
C VAL A 5 -4.92 -10.71 -10.25
N THR A 6 -3.68 -10.28 -10.40
CA THR A 6 -2.50 -11.10 -10.11
C THR A 6 -1.74 -10.53 -8.93
N GLU A 7 -1.37 -11.36 -7.96
CA GLU A 7 -0.50 -10.93 -6.87
C GLU A 7 0.97 -10.87 -7.33
N LEU A 8 1.57 -9.69 -7.27
CA LEU A 8 2.96 -9.47 -7.66
C LEU A 8 3.90 -9.55 -6.45
N GLU A 9 3.46 -9.04 -5.30
CA GLU A 9 4.23 -9.08 -4.06
C GLU A 9 3.30 -9.14 -2.86
N GLN A 10 3.61 -10.03 -1.92
CA GLN A 10 3.08 -9.98 -0.56
C GLN A 10 4.20 -10.30 0.41
N ARG A 11 4.57 -9.32 1.23
CA ARG A 11 5.67 -9.45 2.18
C ARG A 11 5.35 -8.75 3.49
N SER A 12 5.86 -9.31 4.59
CA SER A 12 5.78 -8.66 5.89
C SER A 12 7.06 -8.86 6.69
N ARG A 13 7.32 -7.92 7.59
CA ARG A 13 8.43 -7.97 8.54
C ARG A 13 7.96 -7.50 9.91
N ILE A 14 8.18 -8.33 10.91
CA ILE A 14 7.94 -7.99 12.32
C ILE A 14 9.27 -7.51 12.92
N TYR A 15 9.20 -6.42 13.67
CA TYR A 15 10.35 -5.83 14.36
C TYR A 15 10.33 -6.20 15.86
N GLN A 16 11.42 -5.91 16.56
CA GLN A 16 11.59 -6.26 17.97
C GLN A 16 10.64 -5.51 18.91
N ASP A 17 10.17 -4.34 18.51
CA ASP A 17 9.23 -3.47 19.23
C ASP A 17 7.75 -3.80 18.95
N GLU A 18 7.49 -5.01 18.44
CA GLU A 18 6.17 -5.47 18.01
C GLU A 18 5.52 -4.66 16.87
N THR A 19 6.26 -3.73 16.25
CA THR A 19 5.79 -3.11 15.01
C THR A 19 5.90 -4.09 13.84
N ILE A 20 5.09 -3.86 12.82
CA ILE A 20 5.04 -4.67 11.62
C ILE A 20 4.96 -3.78 10.38
N ALA A 21 5.80 -4.06 9.40
CA ALA A 21 5.66 -3.55 8.03
C ALA A 21 5.03 -4.64 7.15
N ARG A 22 4.04 -4.28 6.34
CA ARG A 22 3.39 -5.16 5.36
C ARG A 22 3.31 -4.42 4.04
N ILE A 23 3.68 -5.09 2.96
CA ILE A 23 3.45 -4.61 1.59
C ILE A 23 2.67 -5.66 0.82
N ARG A 24 1.70 -5.19 0.04
CA ARG A 24 0.99 -5.97 -0.95
C ARG A 24 0.92 -5.19 -2.25
N VAL A 25 1.27 -5.82 -3.36
CA VAL A 25 1.21 -5.26 -4.71
C VAL A 25 0.48 -6.24 -5.60
N LEU A 26 -0.53 -5.73 -6.30
CA LEU A 26 -1.38 -6.46 -7.23
C LEU A 26 -1.26 -5.82 -8.60
N GLU A 27 -1.18 -6.66 -9.63
CA GLU A 27 -1.59 -6.29 -10.98
C GLU A 27 -3.12 -6.38 -11.03
N VAL A 28 -3.76 -5.34 -11.58
CA VAL A 28 -5.21 -5.25 -11.72
C VAL A 28 -5.54 -4.73 -13.13
N PRO A 29 -6.75 -4.95 -13.66
CA PRO A 29 -7.13 -4.38 -14.94
C PRO A 29 -6.98 -2.85 -14.94
N SER A 30 -6.41 -2.30 -16.02
CA SER A 30 -6.25 -0.86 -16.17
C SER A 30 -7.62 -0.16 -16.17
N SER A 31 -7.75 0.91 -15.40
CA SER A 31 -8.98 1.69 -15.24
C SER A 31 -8.66 3.16 -14.95
N GLU A 32 -9.68 4.02 -14.88
CA GLU A 32 -9.49 5.42 -14.45
C GLU A 32 -8.89 5.51 -13.05
N THR A 33 -9.28 4.61 -12.13
CA THR A 33 -8.74 4.53 -10.77
C THR A 33 -7.31 3.96 -10.76
N TYR A 34 -7.03 2.97 -11.62
CA TYR A 34 -5.74 2.29 -11.71
C TYR A 34 -5.15 2.40 -13.12
N PRO A 35 -4.72 3.60 -13.57
CA PRO A 35 -4.28 3.80 -14.96
C PRO A 35 -3.00 3.01 -15.28
N ARG A 36 -2.23 2.65 -14.25
CA ARG A 36 -1.02 1.81 -14.36
C ARG A 36 -1.29 0.31 -14.23
N GLY A 37 -2.56 -0.10 -14.02
CA GLY A 37 -2.90 -1.50 -13.76
C GLY A 37 -2.26 -2.06 -12.49
N VAL A 38 -1.95 -1.20 -11.51
CA VAL A 38 -1.31 -1.59 -10.25
C VAL A 38 -2.12 -1.08 -9.07
N LYS A 39 -2.44 -1.98 -8.15
CA LYS A 39 -3.00 -1.66 -6.83
C LYS A 39 -2.00 -2.06 -5.76
N TYR A 40 -1.74 -1.19 -4.78
CA TYR A 40 -0.80 -1.50 -3.71
C TYR A 40 -1.28 -0.99 -2.36
N ALA A 41 -0.77 -1.61 -1.31
CA ALA A 41 -0.92 -1.16 0.06
C ALA A 41 0.36 -1.48 0.84
N PHE A 42 0.94 -0.48 1.47
CA PHE A 42 1.98 -0.58 2.48
C PHE A 42 1.41 -0.14 3.82
N HIS A 43 1.54 -0.96 4.85
CA HIS A 43 1.14 -0.64 6.22
C HIS A 43 2.35 -0.76 7.14
N TYR A 44 2.55 0.23 8.00
CA TYR A 44 3.45 0.17 9.14
C TYR A 44 2.68 0.55 10.42
N GLY A 45 2.79 -0.26 11.46
CA GLY A 45 2.14 0.02 12.74
C GLY A 45 2.37 -1.07 13.77
N VAL A 46 1.71 -0.94 14.92
CA VAL A 46 1.77 -1.94 15.99
C VAL A 46 1.00 -3.20 15.58
N ARG A 47 1.60 -4.37 15.79
CA ARG A 47 0.97 -5.65 15.47
C ARG A 47 -0.35 -5.82 16.24
N GLY A 48 -1.43 -6.06 15.50
CA GLY A 48 -2.76 -6.27 16.07
C GLY A 48 -3.51 -4.99 16.43
N ALA A 49 -2.90 -3.82 16.27
CA ALA A 49 -3.62 -2.56 16.39
C ALA A 49 -4.64 -2.41 15.25
N PRO A 50 -5.78 -1.73 15.51
CA PRO A 50 -6.83 -1.56 14.51
C PRO A 50 -6.40 -0.64 13.36
N ASN A 51 -5.52 0.33 13.63
CA ASN A 51 -5.08 1.32 12.67
C ASN A 51 -3.56 1.26 12.49
N PRO A 52 -3.05 1.39 11.24
CA PRO A 52 -1.62 1.58 11.00
C PRO A 52 -1.19 2.97 11.49
N ILE A 53 0.10 3.09 11.82
CA ILE A 53 0.74 4.38 12.09
C ILE A 53 0.97 5.11 10.76
N ILE A 54 1.47 4.38 9.75
CA ILE A 54 1.70 4.87 8.40
C ILE A 54 1.06 3.91 7.42
N ARG A 55 0.30 4.42 6.46
CA ARG A 55 -0.18 3.63 5.33
C ARG A 55 0.05 4.39 4.02
N PHE A 56 0.66 3.71 3.05
CA PHE A 56 0.70 4.17 1.66
C PHE A 56 -0.13 3.23 0.81
N ASP A 57 -1.13 3.73 0.11
CA ASP A 57 -1.94 2.92 -0.78
C ASP A 57 -2.52 3.76 -1.90
N ASN A 58 -3.20 3.10 -2.84
CA ASN A 58 -3.94 3.78 -3.90
C ASN A 58 -5.40 3.28 -3.92
N HIS A 59 -5.99 3.01 -2.75
CA HIS A 59 -7.30 2.39 -2.64
C HIS A 59 -8.40 3.24 -3.26
N HIS A 60 -8.26 4.58 -3.21
CA HIS A 60 -9.25 5.54 -3.67
C HIS A 60 -8.87 6.27 -4.97
N GLY A 61 -7.73 5.94 -5.60
CA GLY A 61 -7.26 6.62 -6.81
C GLY A 61 -5.77 6.95 -6.76
N PRO A 62 -5.33 8.23 -6.78
CA PRO A 62 -3.91 8.58 -6.73
C PRO A 62 -3.22 7.98 -5.50
N ASP A 63 -1.88 7.96 -5.54
CA ASP A 63 -1.07 7.49 -4.41
C ASP A 63 -1.39 8.33 -3.15
N GLU A 64 -1.81 7.71 -2.05
CA GLU A 64 -2.17 8.36 -0.79
C GLU A 64 -1.17 8.00 0.32
N LEU A 65 -0.94 8.95 1.23
CA LEU A 65 -0.31 8.75 2.53
C LEU A 65 -1.35 8.97 3.63
N HIS A 66 -1.52 7.98 4.49
CA HIS A 66 -2.33 8.02 5.70
C HIS A 66 -1.40 8.03 6.92
N LEU A 67 -1.51 9.08 7.74
CA LEU A 67 -0.82 9.25 9.01
C LEU A 67 -1.86 9.37 10.11
N GLU A 68 -2.06 8.30 10.88
CA GLU A 68 -3.12 8.22 11.89
C GLU A 68 -4.50 8.65 11.36
N THR A 69 -4.93 9.89 11.64
CA THR A 69 -6.23 10.45 11.22
C THR A 69 -6.15 11.36 10.00
N GLU A 70 -4.96 11.62 9.49
CA GLU A 70 -4.73 12.53 8.36
C GLU A 70 -4.44 11.75 7.07
N THR A 71 -4.99 12.25 5.96
CA THR A 71 -4.77 11.70 4.62
C THR A 71 -4.22 12.78 3.70
N PHE A 72 -3.18 12.43 2.96
CA PHE A 72 -2.49 13.30 2.01
C PHE A 72 -2.45 12.63 0.64
N GLU A 73 -2.94 13.33 -0.39
CA GLU A 73 -2.74 12.91 -1.77
C GLU A 73 -1.29 13.20 -2.21
N LEU A 74 -0.66 12.21 -2.83
CA LEU A 74 0.70 12.29 -3.33
C LEU A 74 0.67 12.46 -4.85
N ASN A 75 1.29 13.53 -5.33
CA ASN A 75 1.44 13.79 -6.77
C ASN A 75 2.58 12.97 -7.43
N ARG A 76 3.04 11.88 -6.79
CA ARG A 76 4.13 11.02 -7.27
C ARG A 76 3.88 9.55 -6.89
N PRO A 77 4.33 8.57 -7.70
CA PRO A 77 4.18 7.16 -7.38
C PRO A 77 4.89 6.79 -6.06
N ALA A 78 4.13 6.43 -5.02
CA ALA A 78 4.72 6.08 -3.72
C ALA A 78 5.53 4.78 -3.79
N LEU A 79 5.16 3.90 -4.71
CA LEU A 79 5.83 2.63 -5.01
C LEU A 79 7.32 2.80 -5.34
N THR A 80 7.71 3.89 -6.00
CA THR A 80 9.11 4.15 -6.35
C THR A 80 9.95 4.48 -5.11
N THR A 81 9.35 5.14 -4.11
CA THR A 81 9.99 5.45 -2.82
C THR A 81 10.11 4.19 -1.96
N LEU A 82 9.08 3.34 -1.92
CA LEU A 82 9.08 2.10 -1.13
C LEU A 82 10.10 1.06 -1.59
N ARG A 83 10.49 1.06 -2.88
CA ARG A 83 11.45 0.10 -3.44
C ARG A 83 12.93 0.44 -3.17
N ASN A 84 13.22 1.67 -2.77
CA ASN A 84 14.60 2.16 -2.58
C ASN A 84 14.96 2.43 -1.10
N ALA A 85 14.08 2.05 -0.16
CA ALA A 85 14.27 2.23 1.28
C ALA A 85 14.69 0.94 1.98
#